data_AF-A0A960PTT7-F1
#
_entry.id   AF-A0A960PTT7-F1
#
_cell.length_a   1.000
_cell.length_b   1.000
_cell.length_c   1.000
_cell.angle_alpha   90.00
_cell.angle_beta   90.00
_cell.angle_gamma   90.00
#
_symmetry.space_group_name_H-M   'P 1'
#
loop_
_entity.id
_entity.type
_entity.pdbx_description
1 polymer ?
#
loop_
_entity_poly.entity_id
_entity_poly.type
_entity_poly.pdbx_seq_one_letter_code
_entity_poly.pdbx_strand_id
1 'polypeptide(L)'
;MHLKLTEEQEALRDAVSSFLEKASGPEAIREAEPLGWDPKVWQGLTEMGVPTLGVSEELGGSGASLRDVAVVAEACGVRLASAPVIEAMVAARLLARFPDAAGPHLTDLIEGGAPVTIAVQPATGGRAALVPGAAVATSVVALDGDELVVVPAPGDGVAPANLGTAPLADVDLTVEGRTVLATG
;
A
#
# COMPACT_ATOMS: atom_id res chain seq x y z
N MET A 1 15.53 6.82 -27.59
CA MET A 1 14.87 6.48 -26.30
C MET A 1 15.79 6.96 -25.18
N HIS A 2 15.33 7.86 -24.32
CA HIS A 2 16.09 8.34 -23.16
C HIS A 2 15.64 7.57 -21.93
N LEU A 3 16.45 6.58 -21.52
CA LEU A 3 16.16 5.69 -20.38
C LEU A 3 16.85 6.12 -19.07
N LYS A 4 17.57 7.25 -19.08
CA LYS A 4 18.22 7.76 -17.88
C LYS A 4 17.18 8.42 -16.98
N LEU A 5 17.34 8.23 -15.67
CA LEU A 5 16.58 8.96 -14.67
C LEU A 5 16.89 10.46 -14.76
N THR A 6 15.93 11.29 -14.36
CA THR A 6 16.16 12.72 -14.12
C THR A 6 16.92 12.90 -12.80
N GLU A 7 17.54 14.06 -12.60
CA GLU A 7 18.22 14.38 -11.33
C GLU A 7 17.25 14.29 -10.13
N GLU A 8 15.99 14.70 -10.32
CA GLU A 8 14.93 14.58 -9.32
C GLU A 8 14.60 13.12 -8.99
N GLN A 9 14.53 12.25 -10.01
CA GLN A 9 14.30 10.81 -9.82
C GLN A 9 15.48 10.13 -9.13
N GLU A 10 16.72 10.52 -9.46
CA GLU A 10 17.92 10.04 -8.78
C GLU A 10 17.91 10.46 -7.31
N ALA A 11 17.60 11.72 -7.01
CA ALA A 11 17.49 12.21 -5.64
C ALA A 11 16.40 11.47 -4.85
N LEU A 12 15.24 11.24 -5.45
CA LEU A 12 14.13 10.49 -4.85
C LEU A 12 14.53 9.04 -4.54
N ARG A 13 15.13 8.34 -5.51
CA ARG A 13 15.66 6.97 -5.34
C ARG A 13 16.66 6.92 -4.19
N ASP A 14 17.61 7.84 -4.17
CA ASP A 14 18.72 7.84 -3.22
C ASP A 14 18.23 8.14 -1.80
N ALA A 15 17.25 9.04 -1.65
CA ALA A 15 16.61 9.34 -0.36
C ALA A 15 15.91 8.09 0.22
N VAL A 16 15.07 7.43 -0.57
CA VAL A 16 14.35 6.21 -0.14
C VAL A 16 15.32 5.07 0.15
N SER A 17 16.32 4.89 -0.71
CA SER A 17 17.34 3.84 -0.54
C SER A 17 18.17 4.05 0.72
N SER A 18 18.59 5.28 1.02
CA SER A 18 19.37 5.63 2.21
C SER A 18 18.59 5.46 3.51
N PHE A 19 17.28 5.73 3.48
CA PHE A 19 16.39 5.44 4.61
C PHE A 19 16.27 3.92 4.83
N LEU A 20 15.89 3.18 3.79
CA LEU A 20 15.70 1.73 3.88
C LEU A 20 16.99 0.98 4.18
N GLU A 21 18.15 1.55 3.84
CA GLU A 21 19.43 1.00 4.24
C GLU A 21 19.62 0.91 5.74
N LYS A 22 19.10 1.90 6.47
CA LYS A 22 19.20 1.98 7.92
C LYS A 22 18.03 1.26 8.59
N ALA A 23 16.84 1.38 8.01
CA ALA A 23 15.60 0.86 8.61
C ALA A 23 15.31 -0.61 8.26
N SER A 24 15.76 -1.10 7.09
CA SER A 24 15.45 -2.43 6.54
C SER A 24 16.75 -3.22 6.27
N GLY A 25 17.67 -3.21 7.24
CA GLY A 25 18.89 -4.03 7.19
C GLY A 25 18.61 -5.52 7.39
N PRO A 26 19.59 -6.42 7.17
CA PRO A 26 19.39 -7.87 7.26
C PRO A 26 18.80 -8.34 8.59
N GLU A 27 19.22 -7.76 9.71
CA GLU A 27 18.68 -8.05 11.04
C GLU A 27 17.23 -7.61 11.16
N ALA A 28 16.91 -6.38 10.76
CA ALA A 28 15.53 -5.85 10.78
C ALA A 28 14.59 -6.69 9.89
N ILE A 29 15.06 -7.11 8.71
CA ILE A 29 14.30 -7.99 7.82
C ILE A 29 14.00 -9.33 8.50
N ARG A 30 14.98 -9.94 9.19
CA ARG A 30 14.74 -11.20 9.92
C ARG A 30 13.80 -11.01 11.11
N GLU A 31 13.83 -9.85 11.77
CA GLU A 31 12.89 -9.53 12.85
C GLU A 31 11.46 -9.34 12.33
N ALA A 32 11.31 -8.75 11.14
CA ALA A 32 10.03 -8.56 10.46
C ALA A 32 9.52 -9.84 9.75
N GLU A 33 10.41 -10.79 9.45
CA GLU A 33 10.16 -12.01 8.68
C GLU A 33 8.99 -12.88 9.17
N PRO A 34 8.52 -12.88 10.43
CA PRO A 34 7.32 -13.65 10.80
C PRO A 34 6.03 -13.16 10.13
N LEU A 35 5.94 -11.87 9.77
CA LEU A 35 4.76 -11.27 9.14
C LEU A 35 5.10 -10.48 7.85
N GLY A 36 6.39 -10.29 7.57
CA GLY A 36 6.89 -9.44 6.48
C GLY A 36 6.59 -7.96 6.67
N TRP A 37 6.35 -7.53 7.92
CA TRP A 37 5.94 -6.17 8.26
C TRP A 37 6.73 -5.62 9.45
N ASP A 38 7.34 -4.46 9.24
CA ASP A 38 7.93 -3.64 10.29
C ASP A 38 7.20 -2.28 10.36
N PRO A 39 6.49 -1.99 11.47
CA PRO A 39 5.82 -0.70 11.67
C PRO A 39 6.76 0.51 11.54
N LYS A 40 8.04 0.37 11.89
CA LYS A 40 9.02 1.48 11.80
C LYS A 40 9.39 1.77 10.36
N VAL A 41 9.55 0.73 9.54
CA VAL A 41 9.78 0.87 8.10
C VAL A 41 8.57 1.54 7.46
N TRP A 42 7.36 1.08 7.79
CA TRP A 42 6.12 1.71 7.32
C TRP A 42 6.05 3.19 7.70
N GLN A 43 6.21 3.51 8.99
CA GLN A 43 6.15 4.88 9.48
C GLN A 43 7.13 5.80 8.73
N GLY A 44 8.40 5.40 8.61
CA GLY A 44 9.38 6.24 7.93
C GLY A 44 9.10 6.42 6.43
N LEU A 45 8.56 5.41 5.75
CA LEU A 45 8.11 5.56 4.36
C LEU A 45 6.91 6.52 4.25
N THR A 46 5.96 6.45 5.18
CA THR A 46 4.81 7.36 5.19
C THR A 46 5.21 8.80 5.52
N GLU A 47 6.17 9.01 6.43
CA GLU A 47 6.77 10.33 6.71
C GLU A 47 7.47 10.93 5.47
N MET A 48 7.97 10.09 4.58
CA MET A 48 8.53 10.50 3.28
C MET A 48 7.45 10.70 2.18
N GLY A 49 6.18 10.46 2.48
CA GLY A 49 5.06 10.56 1.53
C GLY A 49 5.02 9.43 0.49
N VAL A 50 5.72 8.32 0.73
CA VAL A 50 5.87 7.23 -0.24
C VAL A 50 4.54 6.57 -0.62
N PRO A 51 3.63 6.22 0.31
CA PRO A 51 2.36 5.57 -0.05
C PRO A 51 1.43 6.43 -0.91
N THR A 52 1.53 7.76 -0.79
CA THR A 52 0.63 8.73 -1.46
C THR A 52 1.34 9.51 -2.57
N LEU A 53 2.57 9.12 -2.94
CA LEU A 53 3.39 9.81 -3.93
C LEU A 53 2.68 10.05 -5.27
N GLY A 54 1.85 9.09 -5.71
CA GLY A 54 1.10 9.21 -6.97
C GLY A 54 -0.26 9.91 -6.86
N VAL A 55 -0.63 10.42 -5.69
CA VAL A 55 -1.90 11.13 -5.43
C VAL A 55 -1.69 12.63 -5.69
N SER A 56 -2.68 13.33 -6.23
CA SER A 56 -2.58 14.77 -6.54
C SER A 56 -2.39 15.62 -5.29
N GLU A 57 -1.72 16.76 -5.44
CA GLU A 57 -1.53 17.75 -4.36
C GLU A 57 -2.86 18.25 -3.77
N GLU A 58 -3.90 18.42 -4.60
CA GLU A 58 -5.25 18.81 -4.16
C GLU A 58 -5.88 17.81 -3.18
N LEU A 59 -5.44 16.55 -3.25
CA LEU A 59 -5.87 15.47 -2.37
C LEU A 59 -4.81 15.15 -1.30
N GLY A 60 -3.79 15.99 -1.10
CA GLY A 60 -2.77 15.81 -0.06
C GLY A 60 -1.58 14.90 -0.42
N GLY A 61 -1.46 14.46 -1.68
CA GLY A 61 -0.27 13.77 -2.18
C GLY A 61 0.79 14.72 -2.77
N SER A 62 1.76 14.18 -3.50
CA SER A 62 2.81 14.99 -4.17
C SER A 62 2.62 15.18 -5.68
N GLY A 63 1.59 14.56 -6.26
CA GLY A 63 1.29 14.64 -7.70
C GLY A 63 2.33 13.99 -8.60
N ALA A 64 3.20 13.12 -8.06
CA ALA A 64 4.31 12.56 -8.82
C ALA A 64 3.81 11.66 -9.97
N SER A 65 4.62 11.57 -11.02
CA SER A 65 4.27 10.77 -12.18
C SER A 65 4.36 9.27 -11.86
N LEU A 66 3.74 8.44 -12.70
CA LEU A 66 3.89 6.98 -12.58
C LEU A 66 5.35 6.52 -12.73
N ARG A 67 6.21 7.29 -13.39
CA ARG A 67 7.64 6.99 -13.50
C ARG A 67 8.34 7.18 -12.16
N ASP A 68 8.00 8.24 -11.43
CA ASP A 68 8.57 8.52 -10.11
C ASP A 68 8.12 7.46 -9.10
N VAL A 69 6.84 7.05 -9.15
CA VAL A 69 6.32 5.91 -8.39
C VAL A 69 7.10 4.62 -8.70
N ALA A 70 7.38 4.34 -9.97
CA ALA A 70 8.15 3.16 -10.37
C ALA A 70 9.59 3.19 -9.84
N VAL A 71 10.23 4.36 -9.84
CA VAL A 71 11.58 4.54 -9.27
C VAL A 71 11.60 4.23 -7.77
N VAL A 72 10.59 4.70 -7.02
CA VAL A 72 10.48 4.41 -5.59
C VAL A 72 10.15 2.93 -5.34
N ALA A 73 9.25 2.35 -6.12
CA ALA A 73 8.94 0.93 -6.06
C ALA A 73 10.19 0.06 -6.26
N GLU A 74 11.04 0.41 -7.22
CA GLU A 74 12.32 -0.27 -7.46
C GLU A 74 13.26 -0.15 -6.25
N ALA A 75 13.43 1.06 -5.69
CA ALA A 75 14.26 1.28 -4.50
C ALA A 75 13.76 0.46 -3.30
N CYS A 76 12.45 0.41 -3.07
CA CYS A 76 11.83 -0.42 -2.04
C CYS A 76 12.12 -1.92 -2.24
N GLY A 77 12.02 -2.40 -3.48
CA GLY A 77 12.33 -3.80 -3.82
C GLY A 77 13.80 -4.15 -3.62
N VAL A 78 14.73 -3.28 -4.04
CA VAL A 78 16.18 -3.47 -3.89
C VAL A 78 16.58 -3.62 -2.41
N ARG A 79 15.91 -2.91 -1.50
CA ARG A 79 16.18 -2.95 -0.06
C ARG A 79 15.24 -3.88 0.73
N LEU A 80 14.40 -4.67 0.05
CA LEU A 80 13.42 -5.57 0.67
C LEU A 80 12.60 -4.86 1.76
N ALA A 81 12.01 -3.71 1.43
CA ALA A 81 11.19 -2.95 2.37
C ALA A 81 10.14 -3.87 3.02
N SER A 82 10.24 -4.06 4.33
CA SER A 82 9.33 -4.91 5.11
C SER A 82 7.99 -4.22 5.36
N ALA A 83 7.27 -3.87 4.29
CA ALA A 83 5.98 -3.20 4.33
C ALA A 83 5.21 -3.38 3.00
N PRO A 84 3.86 -3.32 3.00
CA PRO A 84 3.02 -3.44 1.80
C PRO A 84 2.99 -2.15 0.97
N VAL A 85 4.15 -1.72 0.48
CA VAL A 85 4.33 -0.39 -0.15
C VAL A 85 3.61 -0.30 -1.50
N ILE A 86 3.75 -1.34 -2.33
CA ILE A 86 3.21 -1.33 -3.70
C ILE A 86 1.68 -1.39 -3.65
N GLU A 87 1.16 -2.24 -2.78
CA GLU A 87 -0.25 -2.34 -2.46
C GLU A 87 -0.83 -0.98 -2.08
N ALA A 88 -0.18 -0.28 -1.15
CA ALA A 88 -0.61 1.03 -0.68
C ALA A 88 -0.57 2.09 -1.77
N MET A 89 0.50 2.15 -2.58
CA MET A 89 0.59 3.08 -3.71
C MET A 89 -0.53 2.87 -4.74
N VAL A 90 -0.84 1.60 -5.05
CA VAL A 90 -1.91 1.26 -6.00
C VAL A 90 -3.27 1.60 -5.41
N ALA A 91 -3.52 1.23 -4.16
CA ALA A 91 -4.76 1.51 -3.47
C ALA A 91 -5.00 3.02 -3.34
N ALA A 92 -4.00 3.80 -2.91
CA ALA A 92 -4.08 5.25 -2.78
C ALA A 92 -4.46 5.92 -4.11
N ARG A 93 -3.82 5.52 -5.21
CA ARG A 93 -4.12 6.04 -6.56
C ARG A 93 -5.52 5.66 -7.04
N LEU A 94 -6.04 4.52 -6.63
CA LEU A 94 -7.40 4.09 -6.95
C LEU A 94 -8.43 4.87 -6.12
N LEU A 95 -8.23 4.98 -4.80
CA LEU A 95 -9.07 5.75 -3.90
C LEU A 95 -9.16 7.23 -4.32
N ALA A 96 -8.06 7.81 -4.78
CA ALA A 96 -8.02 9.18 -5.30
C ALA A 96 -8.92 9.42 -6.54
N ARG A 97 -9.42 8.35 -7.19
CA ARG A 97 -10.42 8.47 -8.27
C ARG A 97 -11.84 8.68 -7.76
N PHE A 98 -12.07 8.45 -6.47
CA PHE A 98 -13.38 8.49 -5.83
C PHE A 98 -13.35 9.37 -4.56
N PRO A 99 -12.88 10.63 -4.63
CA PRO A 99 -12.62 11.44 -3.43
C PRO A 99 -13.85 11.60 -2.52
N ASP A 100 -15.07 11.63 -3.09
CA ASP A 100 -16.30 11.76 -2.32
C ASP A 100 -16.64 10.52 -1.49
N ALA A 101 -16.37 9.32 -2.02
CA ALA A 101 -16.70 8.04 -1.37
C ALA A 101 -15.52 7.47 -0.56
N ALA A 102 -14.29 7.66 -1.04
CA ALA A 102 -13.06 7.12 -0.47
C ALA A 102 -12.28 8.09 0.41
N GLY A 103 -12.71 9.36 0.49
CA GLY A 103 -11.98 10.44 1.17
C GLY A 103 -11.41 10.07 2.54
N PRO A 104 -12.22 9.51 3.48
CA PRO A 104 -11.72 9.15 4.81
C PRO A 104 -10.55 8.15 4.80
N HIS A 105 -10.59 7.14 3.93
CA HIS A 105 -9.53 6.13 3.83
C HIS A 105 -8.24 6.71 3.23
N LEU A 106 -8.39 7.63 2.27
CA LEU A 106 -7.24 8.32 1.67
C LEU A 106 -6.61 9.31 2.67
N THR A 107 -7.43 10.06 3.41
CA THR A 107 -6.97 11.00 4.44
C THR A 107 -6.20 10.28 5.54
N ASP A 108 -6.70 9.16 6.06
CA ASP A 108 -5.99 8.37 7.07
C ASP A 108 -4.58 7.97 6.59
N LEU A 109 -4.46 7.51 5.35
CA LEU A 109 -3.18 7.15 4.75
C LEU A 109 -2.24 8.36 4.61
N ILE A 110 -2.75 9.53 4.23
CA ILE A 110 -1.97 10.78 4.12
C ILE A 110 -1.46 11.24 5.48
N GLU A 111 -2.27 11.06 6.53
CA GLU A 111 -1.96 11.49 7.89
C GLU A 111 -0.98 10.55 8.62
N GLY A 112 -0.44 9.54 7.95
CA GLY A 112 0.49 8.60 8.58
C GLY A 112 -0.16 7.30 9.08
N GLY A 113 -1.41 7.05 8.69
CA GLY A 113 -2.20 5.90 9.11
C GLY A 113 -1.60 4.55 8.68
N ALA A 114 -2.32 3.50 9.05
CA ALA A 114 -1.96 2.14 8.67
C ALA A 114 -2.10 1.94 7.15
N PRO A 115 -1.52 0.84 6.60
CA PRO A 115 -1.67 0.53 5.19
C PRO A 115 -3.13 0.44 4.73
N VAL A 116 -3.37 0.91 3.51
CA VAL A 116 -4.54 0.55 2.71
C VAL A 116 -4.05 -0.38 1.60
N THR A 117 -4.83 -1.38 1.23
CA THR A 117 -4.44 -2.34 0.18
C THR A 117 -5.56 -2.59 -0.83
N ILE A 118 -5.31 -3.45 -1.81
CA ILE A 118 -6.22 -3.84 -2.87
C ILE A 118 -6.18 -5.36 -3.10
N ALA A 119 -7.38 -5.96 -3.20
CA ALA A 119 -7.53 -7.32 -3.69
C ALA A 119 -7.31 -7.34 -5.22
N VAL A 120 -6.32 -8.12 -5.65
CA VAL A 120 -5.97 -8.27 -7.08
C VAL A 120 -6.84 -9.30 -7.81
N GLN A 121 -7.64 -10.06 -7.07
CA GLN A 121 -8.62 -11.01 -7.59
C GLN A 121 -10.03 -10.57 -7.17
N PRO A 122 -11.06 -10.79 -8.02
CA PRO A 122 -12.44 -10.57 -7.63
C PRO A 122 -12.82 -11.44 -6.42
N ALA A 123 -13.70 -10.90 -5.57
CA ALA A 123 -14.25 -11.62 -4.45
C ALA A 123 -15.15 -12.77 -4.92
N THR A 124 -15.19 -13.82 -4.13
CA THR A 124 -16.07 -14.97 -4.35
C THR A 124 -16.91 -15.18 -3.10
N GLY A 125 -18.24 -15.08 -3.24
CA GLY A 125 -19.17 -15.24 -2.12
C GLY A 125 -18.97 -14.20 -1.01
N GLY A 126 -18.71 -12.94 -1.37
CA GLY A 126 -18.49 -11.85 -0.41
C GLY A 126 -17.14 -11.90 0.30
N ARG A 127 -16.17 -12.70 -0.19
CA ARG A 127 -14.83 -12.83 0.39
C ARG A 127 -13.75 -12.56 -0.65
N ALA A 128 -12.82 -11.66 -0.34
CA ALA A 128 -11.58 -11.51 -1.08
C ALA A 128 -10.50 -12.37 -0.41
N ALA A 129 -9.95 -13.34 -1.14
CA ALA A 129 -8.99 -14.30 -0.58
C ALA A 129 -7.53 -13.87 -0.80
N LEU A 130 -6.70 -14.12 0.21
CA LEU A 130 -5.24 -13.92 0.21
C LEU A 130 -4.84 -12.54 -0.32
N VAL A 131 -5.49 -11.50 0.20
CA VAL A 131 -5.23 -10.12 -0.20
C VAL A 131 -3.85 -9.70 0.33
N PRO A 132 -2.91 -9.29 -0.54
CA PRO A 132 -1.60 -8.78 -0.13
C PRO A 132 -1.74 -7.58 0.82
N GLY A 133 -0.96 -7.52 1.90
CA GLY A 133 -1.03 -6.41 2.86
C GLY A 133 -2.21 -6.46 3.83
N ALA A 134 -3.24 -7.28 3.59
CA ALA A 134 -4.49 -7.19 4.35
C ALA A 134 -4.36 -7.58 5.83
N ALA A 135 -3.38 -8.41 6.20
CA ALA A 135 -3.15 -8.76 7.61
C ALA A 135 -2.71 -7.55 8.45
N VAL A 136 -2.24 -6.47 7.82
CA VAL A 136 -1.75 -5.26 8.50
C VAL A 136 -2.42 -3.98 8.00
N ALA A 137 -3.42 -4.10 7.11
CA ALA A 137 -4.15 -2.98 6.54
C ALA A 137 -5.39 -2.63 7.37
N THR A 138 -5.74 -1.35 7.42
CA THR A 138 -7.02 -0.88 8.00
C THR A 138 -8.14 -0.83 6.98
N SER A 139 -7.82 -0.87 5.68
CA SER A 139 -8.82 -0.86 4.62
C SER A 139 -8.35 -1.63 3.39
N VAL A 140 -9.30 -2.28 2.73
CA VAL A 140 -9.06 -3.08 1.52
C VAL A 140 -10.03 -2.64 0.44
N VAL A 141 -9.50 -2.29 -0.73
CA VAL A 141 -10.29 -2.11 -1.94
C VAL A 141 -10.47 -3.47 -2.62
N ALA A 142 -11.69 -3.84 -3.00
CA ALA A 142 -11.97 -5.12 -3.65
C ALA A 142 -13.08 -4.99 -4.69
N LEU A 143 -13.10 -5.91 -5.65
CA LEU A 143 -14.21 -6.06 -6.61
C LEU A 143 -15.13 -7.19 -6.12
N ASP A 144 -16.39 -6.88 -5.83
CA ASP A 144 -17.43 -7.82 -5.41
C ASP A 144 -18.57 -7.82 -6.44
N GLY A 145 -18.57 -8.82 -7.32
CA GLY A 145 -19.46 -8.82 -8.48
C GLY A 145 -19.15 -7.66 -9.43
N ASP A 146 -20.11 -6.76 -9.61
CA ASP A 146 -20.04 -5.55 -10.42
C ASP A 146 -19.72 -4.29 -9.59
N GLU A 147 -19.55 -4.42 -8.28
CA GLU A 147 -19.22 -3.31 -7.38
C GLU A 147 -17.73 -3.27 -7.02
N LEU A 148 -17.11 -2.12 -7.25
CA LEU A 148 -15.83 -1.78 -6.62
C LEU A 148 -16.10 -1.21 -5.24
N VAL A 149 -15.60 -1.85 -4.20
CA VAL A 149 -15.87 -1.48 -2.81
C VAL A 149 -14.58 -1.21 -2.06
N VAL A 150 -14.66 -0.37 -1.03
CA VAL A 150 -13.67 -0.30 0.04
C VAL A 150 -14.32 -0.77 1.33
N VAL A 151 -13.65 -1.66 2.05
CA VAL A 151 -14.11 -2.19 3.33
C VAL A 151 -13.05 -1.99 4.41
N PRO A 152 -13.44 -1.80 5.67
CA PRO A 152 -12.49 -1.86 6.77
C PRO A 152 -11.89 -3.27 6.85
N ALA A 153 -10.59 -3.33 7.11
CA ALA A 153 -9.87 -4.56 7.37
C ALA A 153 -9.35 -4.52 8.81
N PRO A 154 -9.44 -5.64 9.56
CA PRO A 154 -9.11 -5.65 10.98
C PRO A 154 -7.61 -5.43 11.25
N GLY A 155 -6.73 -5.77 10.30
CA GLY A 155 -5.28 -5.62 10.48
C GLY A 155 -4.76 -6.35 11.73
N ASP A 156 -5.31 -7.53 12.05
CA ASP A 156 -5.06 -8.24 13.31
C ASP A 156 -3.69 -8.92 13.39
N GLY A 157 -2.87 -8.77 12.33
CA GLY A 157 -1.54 -9.35 12.23
C GLY A 157 -1.53 -10.86 12.00
N VAL A 158 -2.68 -11.47 11.69
CA VAL A 158 -2.78 -12.90 11.46
C VAL A 158 -2.72 -13.20 9.96
N ALA A 159 -1.60 -13.80 9.54
CA ALA A 159 -1.38 -14.22 8.16
C ALA A 159 -1.14 -15.74 8.07
N PRO A 160 -1.60 -16.42 7.01
CA PRO A 160 -1.20 -17.79 6.73
C PRO A 160 0.28 -17.82 6.32
N ALA A 161 0.97 -18.90 6.73
CA ALA A 161 2.35 -19.14 6.31
C ALA A 161 2.45 -19.18 4.78
N ASN A 162 3.42 -18.46 4.22
CA ASN A 162 3.63 -18.37 2.78
C ASN A 162 5.12 -18.13 2.47
N LEU A 163 5.54 -18.42 1.23
CA LEU A 163 6.95 -18.41 0.85
C LEU A 163 7.60 -17.02 0.82
N GLY A 164 6.80 -15.96 0.66
CA GLY A 164 7.30 -14.58 0.63
C GLY A 164 7.21 -13.88 1.98
N THR A 165 6.76 -14.60 3.01
CA THR A 165 6.22 -14.07 4.26
C THR A 165 5.45 -12.76 4.12
N ALA A 166 4.58 -12.69 3.12
CA ALA A 166 3.74 -11.53 2.91
C ALA A 166 2.61 -11.50 3.96
N PRO A 167 2.20 -10.31 4.44
CA PRO A 167 1.05 -10.14 5.34
C PRO A 167 -0.29 -10.34 4.60
N LEU A 168 -0.52 -11.56 4.11
CA LEU A 168 -1.73 -11.96 3.40
C LEU A 168 -2.87 -12.19 4.39
N ALA A 169 -4.07 -11.73 4.06
CA ALA A 169 -5.27 -12.13 4.79
C ALA A 169 -6.47 -12.26 3.84
N ASP A 170 -7.39 -13.13 4.20
CA ASP A 170 -8.71 -13.12 3.59
C ASP A 170 -9.56 -12.02 4.23
N VAL A 171 -10.37 -11.35 3.43
CA VAL A 171 -11.18 -10.20 3.85
C VAL A 171 -12.64 -10.50 3.58
N ASP A 172 -13.47 -10.41 4.62
CA ASP A 172 -14.92 -10.47 4.50
C ASP A 172 -15.45 -9.10 4.04
N LEU A 173 -16.15 -9.08 2.91
CA LEU A 173 -16.72 -7.87 2.31
C LEU A 173 -18.16 -7.61 2.74
N THR A 174 -18.70 -8.42 3.65
CA THR A 174 -20.07 -8.29 4.18
C THR A 174 -20.13 -7.53 5.51
N VAL A 175 -18.99 -6.97 5.94
CA VAL A 175 -18.83 -6.23 7.20
C VAL A 175 -19.50 -4.85 7.17
N GLU A 176 -19.80 -4.32 8.35
CA GLU A 176 -20.20 -2.92 8.50
C GLU A 176 -19.05 -1.98 8.07
N GLY A 177 -19.39 -0.82 7.51
CA GLY A 177 -18.41 0.14 6.97
C GLY A 177 -18.00 -0.10 5.52
N ARG A 178 -18.59 -1.09 4.83
CA ARG A 178 -18.48 -1.23 3.36
C ARG A 178 -18.98 0.03 2.65
N THR A 179 -18.16 0.56 1.75
CA THR A 179 -18.50 1.69 0.88
C THR A 179 -18.34 1.29 -0.57
N VAL A 180 -19.38 1.50 -1.39
CA VAL A 180 -19.33 1.29 -2.84
C VAL A 180 -18.69 2.51 -3.50
N LEU A 181 -17.60 2.30 -4.22
CA LEU A 181 -16.85 3.33 -4.96
C LEU A 181 -17.39 3.49 -6.39
N ALA A 182 -17.75 2.37 -7.03
CA ALA A 182 -18.33 2.35 -8.38
C ALA A 182 -19.12 1.05 -8.62
N THR A 183 -20.03 1.09 -9.60
CA THR A 183 -20.79 -0.07 -10.09
C THR A 183 -20.70 -0.10 -11.62
N GLY A 184 -20.60 -1.30 -12.21
CA GLY A 184 -20.34 -1.52 -13.65
C GLY A 184 -21.42 -2.25 -14.41
#